data_AF-A0A0V1HQP6-F1
#
_entry.id   AF-A0A0V1HQP6-F1
#
_cell.length_a   1.000
_cell.length_b   1.000
_cell.length_c   1.000
_cell.angle_alpha   90.00
_cell.angle_beta   90.00
_cell.angle_gamma   90.00
#
_symmetry.space_group_name_H-M   'P 1'
#
loop_
_entity.id
_entity.type
_entity.pdbx_description
1 polymer ?
#
loop_
_entity_poly.entity_id
_entity_poly.type
_entity_poly.pdbx_seq_one_letter_code
_entity_poly.pdbx_strand_id
1 'polypeptide(L)'
;MASASFLDYIYRSVPIHKMFADGWGNPTDLIKLIKFRREMVKRDPVVLLNDHCPFIKEAKIIENNSFVIYSGEFETPVVKLLPELVPLPVRYAQFEMILPKKRQANSCPLCIHMAGTGDHGFWRRRKLLALPLAQQMGIGRSCLRYVTDLFVMGVCLIFESAVLLNWLIKRGNWPLGLTGISLGGHMASLAAACYSKPVAIVPCLSWTTASAVFTQGVMARAIPWNTLEKQCTDELHSSEIYGLLSSQYWNDSEKINSAKNNFRAQKLMHVVMDEFTHLGKFSSPIDPSLAIVVAALNDAYVPRSGVANLNSIWPEAEIRYVNTGHIGGYLFRQSEFRLAICDALQRAAAKYEVVSGNVVKR
;
A
#
# COMPACT_ATOMS: atom_id res chain seq x y z
N MET A 1 15.71 6.27 24.39
CA MET A 1 14.68 5.54 23.61
C MET A 1 13.43 6.40 23.57
N ALA A 2 12.77 6.55 22.42
CA ALA A 2 11.46 7.19 22.35
C ALA A 2 10.38 6.20 22.82
N SER A 3 9.49 6.63 23.72
CA SER A 3 8.39 5.81 24.21
C SER A 3 7.25 5.74 23.18
N ALA A 4 6.87 4.53 22.77
CA ALA A 4 5.76 4.31 21.85
C ALA A 4 4.42 4.85 22.41
N SER A 5 3.57 5.37 21.51
CA SER A 5 2.35 6.11 21.84
C SER A 5 1.35 5.32 22.70
N PHE A 6 1.07 5.82 23.90
CA PHE A 6 0.06 5.27 24.79
C PHE A 6 -1.35 5.27 24.17
N LEU A 7 -1.66 6.26 23.33
CA LEU A 7 -2.93 6.36 22.60
C LEU A 7 -3.06 5.25 21.55
N ASP A 8 -1.98 4.88 20.88
CA ASP A 8 -1.96 3.77 19.92
C ASP A 8 -2.22 2.43 20.64
N TYR A 9 -1.65 2.24 21.84
CA TYR A 9 -1.90 1.07 22.68
C TYR A 9 -3.34 1.03 23.23
N ILE A 10 -3.92 2.16 23.65
CA ILE A 10 -5.32 2.23 24.08
C ILE A 10 -6.27 1.91 22.91
N TYR A 11 -6.05 2.50 21.74
CA TYR A 11 -6.90 2.24 20.57
C TYR A 11 -6.90 0.76 20.13
N ARG A 12 -5.89 -0.02 20.54
CA ARG A 12 -5.81 -1.47 20.32
C ARG A 12 -5.92 -2.33 21.58
N SER A 13 -6.23 -1.78 22.75
CA SER A 13 -6.38 -2.57 23.99
C SER A 13 -7.62 -3.46 23.96
N VAL A 14 -8.65 -3.07 23.20
CA VAL A 14 -9.84 -3.87 22.89
C VAL A 14 -9.68 -4.48 21.49
N PRO A 15 -9.47 -5.80 21.34
CA PRO A 15 -9.27 -6.43 20.03
C PRO A 15 -10.61 -6.68 19.28
N ILE A 16 -11.33 -5.61 18.92
CA ILE A 16 -12.71 -5.68 18.37
C ILE A 16 -12.83 -6.67 17.19
N HIS A 17 -11.80 -6.77 16.35
CA HIS A 17 -11.66 -7.80 15.31
C HIS A 17 -10.25 -8.39 15.28
N LYS A 18 -10.13 -9.66 14.85
CA LYS A 18 -8.88 -10.33 14.48
C LYS A 18 -8.54 -10.04 13.01
N MET A 19 -7.25 -10.02 12.67
CA MET A 19 -6.77 -10.00 11.29
C MET A 19 -6.34 -11.42 10.89
N PHE A 20 -6.57 -11.82 9.64
CA PHE A 20 -6.24 -13.16 9.14
C PHE A 20 -6.92 -14.28 9.96
N ALA A 21 -8.19 -14.05 10.33
CA ALA A 21 -8.97 -14.89 11.24
C ALA A 21 -9.11 -16.36 10.79
N ASP A 22 -9.11 -16.61 9.49
CA ASP A 22 -9.29 -17.93 8.87
C ASP A 22 -7.94 -18.60 8.54
N GLY A 23 -6.81 -17.90 8.73
CA GLY A 23 -5.47 -18.46 8.63
C GLY A 23 -4.62 -17.93 7.49
N TRP A 24 -3.70 -18.74 6.96
CA TRP A 24 -2.78 -18.33 5.88
C TRP A 24 -3.49 -18.10 4.54
N GLY A 25 -4.43 -18.98 4.19
CA GLY A 25 -4.99 -19.11 2.85
C GLY A 25 -4.41 -20.32 2.12
N ASN A 26 -4.84 -20.55 0.87
CA ASN A 26 -4.45 -21.73 0.10
C ASN A 26 -2.93 -21.75 -0.20
N PRO A 27 -2.19 -22.80 0.20
CA PRO A 27 -0.75 -22.92 -0.06
C PRO A 27 -0.40 -22.83 -1.55
N THR A 28 -1.22 -23.43 -2.42
CA THR A 28 -1.03 -23.41 -3.88
C THR A 28 -1.09 -21.98 -4.42
N ASP A 29 -1.94 -21.14 -3.85
CA ASP A 29 -2.13 -19.76 -4.28
C ASP A 29 -1.03 -18.85 -3.75
N LEU A 30 -0.49 -19.12 -2.56
CA LEU A 30 0.74 -18.50 -2.08
C LEU A 30 1.94 -18.84 -2.97
N ILE A 31 2.06 -20.09 -3.45
CA ILE A 31 3.09 -20.50 -4.42
C ILE A 31 2.96 -19.73 -5.75
N LYS A 32 1.73 -19.62 -6.29
CA LYS A 32 1.44 -18.80 -7.50
C LYS A 32 1.85 -17.34 -7.27
N LEU A 33 1.47 -16.75 -6.13
CA LEU A 33 1.79 -15.37 -5.78
C LEU A 33 3.31 -15.14 -5.67
N ILE A 34 4.09 -16.03 -5.03
CA ILE A 34 5.55 -15.88 -4.94
C ILE A 34 6.18 -15.94 -6.34
N LYS A 35 5.76 -16.91 -7.17
CA LYS A 35 6.28 -17.08 -8.53
C LYS A 35 5.91 -15.90 -9.44
N PHE A 36 4.68 -15.40 -9.37
CA PHE A 36 4.24 -14.21 -10.10
C PHE A 36 4.96 -12.93 -9.64
N ARG A 37 5.07 -12.71 -8.32
CA ARG A 37 5.75 -11.55 -7.71
C ARG A 37 7.19 -11.40 -8.21
N ARG A 38 7.90 -12.52 -8.42
CA ARG A 38 9.27 -12.53 -8.96
C ARG A 38 9.37 -12.04 -10.41
N GLU A 39 8.32 -12.16 -11.22
CA GLU A 39 8.26 -11.55 -12.56
C GLU A 39 7.72 -10.11 -12.51
N MET A 40 6.75 -9.84 -11.63
CA MET A 40 6.17 -8.52 -11.43
C MET A 40 7.21 -7.45 -11.04
N VAL A 41 8.20 -7.77 -10.20
CA VAL A 41 9.24 -6.79 -9.81
C VAL A 41 10.30 -6.52 -10.88
N LYS A 42 10.40 -7.37 -11.91
CA LYS A 42 11.39 -7.24 -12.99
C LYS A 42 10.92 -6.39 -14.16
N ARG A 43 9.62 -6.09 -14.23
CA ARG A 43 8.97 -5.48 -15.40
C ARG A 43 8.01 -4.39 -14.95
N ASP A 44 7.79 -3.42 -15.82
CA ASP A 44 6.65 -2.51 -15.69
C ASP A 44 5.34 -3.32 -15.67
N PRO A 45 4.45 -3.14 -14.68
CA PRO A 45 3.09 -3.66 -14.71
C PRO A 45 2.39 -3.39 -16.05
N VAL A 46 2.58 -2.23 -16.68
CA VAL A 46 1.98 -1.90 -17.99
C VAL A 46 2.52 -2.79 -19.11
N VAL A 47 3.80 -3.17 -19.08
CA VAL A 47 4.37 -4.14 -20.02
C VAL A 47 3.83 -5.54 -19.75
N LEU A 48 3.52 -5.88 -18.50
CA LEU A 48 2.79 -7.12 -18.15
C LEU A 48 1.31 -7.08 -18.57
N LEU A 49 0.72 -5.90 -18.82
CA LEU A 49 -0.62 -5.79 -19.42
C LEU A 49 -0.62 -6.05 -20.93
N ASN A 50 0.45 -5.67 -21.64
CA ASN A 50 0.40 -5.49 -23.10
C ASN A 50 -0.84 -4.64 -23.49
N ASP A 51 -1.53 -4.99 -24.57
CA ASP A 51 -2.75 -4.32 -25.03
C ASP A 51 -3.98 -4.52 -24.12
N HIS A 52 -3.90 -5.35 -23.07
CA HIS A 52 -5.04 -5.71 -22.23
C HIS A 52 -5.43 -4.66 -21.17
N CYS A 53 -4.91 -3.44 -21.27
CA CYS A 53 -5.30 -2.30 -20.45
C CYS A 53 -6.83 -2.16 -20.43
N PRO A 54 -7.48 -2.23 -19.25
CA PRO A 54 -8.94 -2.28 -19.18
C PRO A 54 -9.56 -0.94 -19.52
N PHE A 55 -10.75 -0.97 -20.14
CA PHE A 55 -11.54 0.23 -20.38
C PHE A 55 -12.08 0.79 -19.06
N ILE A 56 -11.74 2.04 -18.76
CA ILE A 56 -12.28 2.77 -17.62
C ILE A 56 -13.60 3.42 -18.01
N LYS A 57 -14.68 3.02 -17.34
CA LYS A 57 -15.93 3.78 -17.34
C LYS A 57 -15.80 4.89 -16.30
N GLU A 58 -16.18 6.11 -16.64
CA GLU A 58 -16.42 7.17 -15.64
C GLU A 58 -17.74 7.89 -15.91
N ALA A 59 -18.38 8.38 -14.85
CA ALA A 59 -19.58 9.19 -14.91
C ALA A 59 -19.50 10.32 -13.88
N LYS A 60 -19.87 11.54 -14.26
CA LYS A 60 -20.03 12.66 -13.32
C LYS A 60 -21.22 12.36 -12.41
N ILE A 61 -20.98 12.27 -11.10
CA ILE A 61 -22.02 11.96 -10.10
C ILE A 61 -22.46 13.17 -9.27
N ILE A 62 -21.56 14.14 -9.04
CA ILE A 62 -21.82 15.33 -8.20
C ILE A 62 -21.09 16.54 -8.80
N GLU A 63 -21.76 17.68 -8.85
CA GLU A 63 -21.15 18.97 -9.13
C GLU A 63 -21.72 20.04 -8.19
N ASN A 64 -20.87 20.97 -7.74
CA ASN A 64 -21.29 22.18 -7.05
C ASN A 64 -20.44 23.38 -7.54
N ASN A 65 -20.33 24.46 -6.76
CA ASN A 65 -19.57 25.65 -7.15
C ASN A 65 -18.04 25.51 -6.96
N SER A 66 -17.60 24.58 -6.11
CA SER A 66 -16.19 24.40 -5.75
C SER A 66 -15.54 23.22 -6.47
N PHE A 67 -16.26 22.10 -6.63
CA PHE A 67 -15.72 20.85 -7.15
C PHE A 67 -16.72 20.03 -7.96
N VAL A 68 -16.19 19.06 -8.69
CA VAL A 68 -16.89 18.02 -9.44
C VAL A 68 -16.36 16.66 -9.00
N ILE A 69 -17.23 15.66 -8.89
CA ILE A 69 -16.86 14.27 -8.58
C ILE A 69 -17.34 13.36 -9.69
N TYR A 70 -16.41 12.54 -10.18
CA TYR A 70 -16.64 11.44 -11.08
C TYR A 70 -16.56 10.13 -10.28
N SER A 71 -17.51 9.23 -10.49
CA SER A 71 -17.38 7.82 -10.10
C SER A 71 -16.86 7.06 -11.30
N GLY A 72 -15.93 6.13 -11.10
CA GLY A 72 -15.40 5.31 -12.18
C GLY A 72 -15.06 3.89 -11.75
N GLU A 73 -15.07 2.99 -12.74
CA GLU A 73 -14.80 1.57 -12.56
C GLU A 73 -14.03 0.98 -13.75
N PHE A 74 -13.26 -0.08 -13.49
CA PHE A 74 -12.64 -0.93 -14.50
C PHE A 74 -12.42 -2.33 -13.93
N GLU A 75 -12.39 -3.37 -14.78
CA GLU A 75 -11.99 -4.71 -14.34
C GLU A 75 -10.50 -4.70 -13.96
N THR A 76 -10.16 -5.17 -12.77
CA THR A 76 -8.76 -5.19 -12.31
C THR A 76 -7.96 -6.15 -13.19
N PRO A 77 -6.80 -5.74 -13.77
CA PRO A 77 -6.11 -6.59 -14.74
C PRO A 77 -5.63 -7.93 -14.18
N VAL A 78 -5.53 -8.03 -12.85
CA VAL A 78 -5.19 -9.26 -12.13
C VAL A 78 -6.21 -10.38 -12.40
N VAL A 79 -7.44 -10.07 -12.82
CA VAL A 79 -8.41 -11.08 -13.31
C VAL A 79 -7.89 -11.83 -14.55
N LYS A 80 -7.03 -11.22 -15.38
CA LYS A 80 -6.42 -11.87 -16.55
C LYS A 80 -5.08 -12.54 -16.22
N LEU A 81 -4.33 -11.97 -15.27
CA LEU A 81 -2.99 -12.45 -14.90
C LEU A 81 -3.02 -13.59 -13.86
N LEU A 82 -4.00 -13.58 -12.96
CA LEU A 82 -4.20 -14.51 -11.85
C LEU A 82 -5.71 -14.78 -11.64
N PRO A 83 -6.43 -15.31 -12.65
CA PRO A 83 -7.91 -15.41 -12.65
C PRO A 83 -8.54 -16.14 -11.46
N GLU A 84 -7.84 -17.15 -10.96
CA GLU A 84 -8.26 -17.97 -9.81
C GLU A 84 -8.15 -17.22 -8.47
N LEU A 85 -7.30 -16.17 -8.41
CA LEU A 85 -6.95 -15.50 -7.16
C LEU A 85 -7.78 -14.24 -6.88
N VAL A 86 -8.60 -13.77 -7.83
CA VAL A 86 -9.42 -12.56 -7.68
C VAL A 86 -10.90 -12.94 -7.48
N PRO A 87 -11.43 -12.89 -6.24
CA PRO A 87 -12.82 -13.21 -5.96
C PRO A 87 -13.79 -12.32 -6.74
N LEU A 88 -14.93 -12.90 -7.16
CA LEU A 88 -15.98 -12.20 -7.92
C LEU A 88 -16.35 -10.81 -7.36
N PRO A 89 -16.52 -10.60 -6.02
CA PRO A 89 -16.89 -9.29 -5.47
C PRO A 89 -15.81 -8.19 -5.58
N VAL A 90 -14.57 -8.52 -5.95
CA VAL A 90 -13.44 -7.56 -6.07
C VAL A 90 -12.81 -7.55 -7.46
N ARG A 91 -13.49 -8.09 -8.48
CA ARG A 91 -13.02 -8.04 -9.87
C ARG A 91 -13.02 -6.64 -10.48
N TYR A 92 -13.79 -5.70 -9.94
CA TYR A 92 -13.87 -4.34 -10.43
C TYR A 92 -13.23 -3.37 -9.44
N ALA A 93 -12.18 -2.70 -9.89
CA ALA A 93 -11.59 -1.57 -9.19
C ALA A 93 -12.54 -0.38 -9.29
N GLN A 94 -12.79 0.31 -8.17
CA GLN A 94 -13.72 1.45 -8.11
C GLN A 94 -13.03 2.67 -7.50
N PHE A 95 -13.23 3.84 -8.11
CA PHE A 95 -12.66 5.11 -7.65
C PHE A 95 -13.66 6.27 -7.71
N GLU A 96 -13.48 7.24 -6.81
CA GLU A 96 -14.01 8.60 -6.98
C GLU A 96 -12.84 9.53 -7.38
N MET A 97 -12.97 10.26 -8.48
CA MET A 97 -12.05 11.33 -8.87
C MET A 97 -12.69 12.68 -8.56
N ILE A 98 -12.00 13.51 -7.79
CA ILE A 98 -12.50 14.81 -7.30
C ILE A 98 -11.67 15.93 -7.95
N LEU A 99 -12.30 16.76 -8.77
CA LEU A 99 -11.64 17.85 -9.50
C LEU A 99 -12.13 19.22 -9.01
N PRO A 100 -11.25 20.23 -8.84
CA PRO A 100 -11.68 21.60 -8.59
C PRO A 100 -12.44 22.13 -9.81
N LYS A 101 -13.57 22.84 -9.61
CA LYS A 101 -14.42 23.31 -10.73
C LYS A 101 -13.64 24.16 -11.74
N LYS A 102 -12.67 24.97 -11.26
CA LYS A 102 -11.77 25.82 -12.05
C LYS A 102 -10.60 25.07 -12.73
N ARG A 103 -10.45 23.75 -12.52
CA ARG A 103 -9.36 22.91 -13.07
C ARG A 103 -9.88 21.58 -13.63
N GLN A 104 -11.01 21.62 -14.34
CA GLN A 104 -11.54 20.46 -15.09
C GLN A 104 -10.82 20.23 -16.44
N ALA A 105 -9.92 21.13 -16.85
CA ALA A 105 -9.16 21.01 -18.09
C ALA A 105 -7.94 20.07 -17.97
N ASN A 106 -7.45 19.63 -19.14
CA ASN A 106 -6.33 18.69 -19.33
C ASN A 106 -4.97 19.30 -18.94
N SER A 107 -4.77 19.56 -17.65
CA SER A 107 -3.49 20.00 -17.03
C SER A 107 -3.54 20.06 -15.50
N CYS A 108 -4.54 19.47 -14.84
CA CYS A 108 -4.63 19.50 -13.38
C CYS A 108 -3.63 18.50 -12.74
N PRO A 109 -2.85 18.92 -11.72
CA PRO A 109 -2.16 18.01 -10.81
C PRO A 109 -3.13 17.03 -10.15
N LEU A 110 -2.77 15.75 -10.03
CA LEU A 110 -3.60 14.73 -9.37
C LEU A 110 -2.76 13.78 -8.52
N CYS A 111 -3.38 13.23 -7.47
CA CYS A 111 -2.75 12.24 -6.60
C CYS A 111 -3.74 11.11 -6.31
N ILE A 112 -3.36 9.86 -6.61
CA ILE A 112 -4.16 8.68 -6.27
C ILE A 112 -3.97 8.38 -4.78
N HIS A 113 -5.05 8.43 -4.00
CA HIS A 113 -5.01 8.18 -2.56
C HIS A 113 -5.59 6.81 -2.19
N MET A 114 -4.73 5.92 -1.71
CA MET A 114 -5.05 4.53 -1.38
C MET A 114 -5.62 4.35 0.03
N ALA A 115 -6.51 3.37 0.17
CA ALA A 115 -7.18 3.02 1.42
C ALA A 115 -6.23 2.48 2.49
N GLY A 116 -6.47 2.88 3.75
CA GLY A 116 -5.85 2.25 4.92
C GLY A 116 -6.59 0.98 5.38
N THR A 117 -6.03 0.23 6.33
CA THR A 117 -6.70 -0.94 6.91
C THR A 117 -8.03 -0.54 7.57
N GLY A 118 -9.13 -1.17 7.15
CA GLY A 118 -10.46 -0.86 7.68
C GLY A 118 -11.04 0.47 7.16
N ASP A 119 -10.67 0.92 5.96
CA ASP A 119 -11.14 2.15 5.31
C ASP A 119 -11.99 1.90 4.05
N HIS A 120 -13.32 1.92 4.20
CA HIS A 120 -14.25 1.39 3.19
C HIS A 120 -15.11 2.48 2.54
N GLY A 121 -15.67 2.17 1.37
CA GLY A 121 -16.30 3.16 0.50
C GLY A 121 -15.36 4.33 0.20
N PHE A 122 -15.92 5.50 -0.12
CA PHE A 122 -15.11 6.70 -0.39
C PHE A 122 -15.13 7.71 0.76
N TRP A 123 -16.22 7.81 1.52
CA TRP A 123 -16.52 8.91 2.46
C TRP A 123 -15.38 9.24 3.44
N ARG A 124 -14.56 8.30 3.93
CA ARG A 124 -13.40 8.68 4.77
C ARG A 124 -12.26 9.33 3.96
N ARG A 125 -11.81 8.69 2.88
CA ARG A 125 -10.82 9.23 1.93
C ARG A 125 -11.25 10.57 1.35
N ARG A 126 -12.51 10.65 0.92
CA ARG A 126 -13.25 11.90 0.68
C ARG A 126 -13.04 12.84 1.87
N LYS A 127 -13.66 12.58 3.02
CA LYS A 127 -14.00 13.62 4.01
C LYS A 127 -12.90 13.97 5.01
N LEU A 128 -11.80 13.22 5.06
CA LEU A 128 -10.61 13.51 5.89
C LEU A 128 -9.37 13.94 5.07
N LEU A 129 -9.33 13.64 3.76
CA LEU A 129 -8.23 14.04 2.86
C LEU A 129 -8.72 14.80 1.62
N ALA A 130 -9.39 14.12 0.69
CA ALA A 130 -9.73 14.65 -0.63
C ALA A 130 -10.82 15.75 -0.62
N LEU A 131 -11.44 16.01 0.54
CA LEU A 131 -12.47 17.01 0.77
C LEU A 131 -12.10 18.01 1.89
N PRO A 132 -11.10 17.77 2.74
CA PRO A 132 -10.25 18.87 3.22
C PRO A 132 -9.46 19.54 2.07
N LEU A 133 -9.47 18.92 0.88
CA LEU A 133 -9.18 19.52 -0.43
C LEU A 133 -10.46 19.95 -1.23
N ALA A 134 -11.69 19.83 -0.69
CA ALA A 134 -12.98 20.18 -1.37
C ALA A 134 -14.31 20.35 -0.51
N GLN A 135 -14.83 19.42 0.35
CA GLN A 135 -15.54 19.60 1.70
C GLN A 135 -16.53 18.50 2.27
N GLN A 136 -16.75 18.50 3.62
CA GLN A 136 -17.11 17.39 4.58
C GLN A 136 -18.58 16.86 4.61
N MET A 137 -19.09 15.83 5.36
CA MET A 137 -18.56 14.74 6.28
C MET A 137 -18.94 13.27 5.81
N GLY A 138 -18.40 12.17 6.48
CA GLY A 138 -18.83 9.50 7.39
C GLY A 138 -19.14 8.09 6.65
N ILE A 139 -18.24 7.07 6.74
CA ILE A 139 -18.50 5.60 6.44
C ILE A 139 -17.84 4.62 7.47
N GLY A 140 -18.33 3.35 7.53
CA GLY A 140 -17.91 2.19 8.34
C GLY A 140 -16.68 1.34 7.89
N ARG A 141 -16.64 0.02 8.22
CA ARG A 141 -15.43 -0.87 8.17
C ARG A 141 -15.69 -2.34 7.70
N SER A 142 -14.64 -3.03 7.22
CA SER A 142 -14.47 -4.51 7.18
C SER A 142 -13.00 -4.93 7.46
N CYS A 143 -12.63 -6.22 7.35
CA CYS A 143 -11.32 -6.79 7.72
C CYS A 143 -10.88 -7.94 6.76
N LEU A 144 -9.56 -8.20 6.65
CA LEU A 144 -8.98 -9.30 5.85
C LEU A 144 -9.08 -10.66 6.58
N ARG A 145 -9.39 -11.74 5.85
CA ARG A 145 -9.70 -13.07 6.40
C ARG A 145 -8.52 -14.04 6.36
N TYR A 146 -7.72 -14.00 5.31
CA TYR A 146 -6.50 -14.79 5.13
C TYR A 146 -5.26 -13.92 4.94
N VAL A 147 -4.07 -14.47 5.21
CA VAL A 147 -2.80 -13.78 4.92
C VAL A 147 -2.64 -13.54 3.41
N THR A 148 -3.04 -14.49 2.56
CA THR A 148 -3.02 -14.34 1.09
C THR A 148 -3.88 -13.17 0.59
N ASP A 149 -4.98 -12.82 1.26
CA ASP A 149 -5.86 -11.71 0.87
C ASP A 149 -5.07 -10.39 0.75
N LEU A 150 -4.10 -10.18 1.65
CA LEU A 150 -3.26 -8.99 1.65
C LEU A 150 -2.40 -8.90 0.38
N PHE A 151 -1.89 -10.03 -0.09
CA PHE A 151 -1.00 -10.07 -1.25
C PHE A 151 -1.76 -10.02 -2.57
N VAL A 152 -2.94 -10.67 -2.65
CA VAL A 152 -3.87 -10.48 -3.77
C VAL A 152 -4.26 -9.00 -3.89
N MET A 153 -4.75 -8.41 -2.80
CA MET A 153 -5.08 -6.98 -2.73
C MET A 153 -3.88 -6.10 -3.10
N GLY A 154 -2.67 -6.46 -2.64
CA GLY A 154 -1.44 -5.75 -2.95
C GLY A 154 -1.10 -5.75 -4.44
N VAL A 155 -1.19 -6.91 -5.09
CA VAL A 155 -0.97 -7.04 -6.55
C VAL A 155 -2.05 -6.28 -7.32
N CYS A 156 -3.32 -6.39 -6.94
CA CYS A 156 -4.42 -5.61 -7.52
C CYS A 156 -4.13 -4.10 -7.49
N LEU A 157 -3.80 -3.54 -6.32
CA LEU A 157 -3.52 -2.12 -6.17
C LEU A 157 -2.30 -1.64 -6.98
N ILE A 158 -1.27 -2.47 -7.17
CA ILE A 158 -0.10 -2.15 -8.03
C ILE A 158 -0.54 -1.99 -9.50
N PHE A 159 -1.27 -2.98 -10.03
CA PHE A 159 -1.74 -2.95 -11.43
C PHE A 159 -2.81 -1.88 -11.67
N GLU A 160 -3.74 -1.69 -10.74
CA GLU A 160 -4.78 -0.65 -10.78
C GLU A 160 -4.18 0.76 -10.76
N SER A 161 -3.12 0.97 -9.98
CA SER A 161 -2.37 2.23 -9.98
C SER A 161 -1.68 2.49 -11.32
N ALA A 162 -1.03 1.48 -11.90
CA ALA A 162 -0.39 1.60 -13.21
C ALA A 162 -1.40 1.92 -14.33
N VAL A 163 -2.59 1.32 -14.29
CA VAL A 163 -3.73 1.63 -15.18
C VAL A 163 -4.20 3.08 -15.00
N LEU A 164 -4.50 3.50 -13.77
CA LEU A 164 -5.00 4.84 -13.47
C LEU A 164 -3.97 5.92 -13.82
N LEU A 165 -2.69 5.73 -13.49
CA LEU A 165 -1.63 6.69 -13.82
C LEU A 165 -1.49 6.88 -15.34
N ASN A 166 -1.47 5.81 -16.13
CA ASN A 166 -1.36 5.93 -17.59
C ASN A 166 -2.63 6.50 -18.23
N TRP A 167 -3.81 6.21 -17.69
CA TRP A 167 -5.06 6.84 -18.12
C TRP A 167 -5.05 8.35 -17.85
N LEU A 168 -4.62 8.79 -16.66
CA LEU A 168 -4.46 10.20 -16.33
C LEU A 168 -3.40 10.90 -17.20
N ILE A 169 -2.26 10.27 -17.50
CA ILE A 169 -1.27 10.80 -18.46
C ILE A 169 -1.89 10.96 -19.85
N LYS A 170 -2.65 9.96 -20.34
CA LYS A 170 -3.36 10.01 -21.62
C LYS A 170 -4.45 11.10 -21.67
N ARG A 171 -5.00 11.52 -20.53
CA ARG A 171 -5.89 12.69 -20.39
C ARG A 171 -5.15 14.04 -20.33
N GLY A 172 -3.82 14.05 -20.29
CA GLY A 172 -3.02 15.26 -20.11
C GLY A 172 -2.94 15.76 -18.66
N ASN A 173 -3.24 14.92 -17.66
CA ASN A 173 -3.04 15.27 -16.26
C ASN A 173 -1.57 15.10 -15.85
N TRP A 174 -0.97 16.20 -15.39
CA TRP A 174 0.39 16.27 -14.86
C TRP A 174 0.49 17.43 -13.86
N PRO A 175 1.35 17.36 -12.80
CA PRO A 175 2.05 16.20 -12.26
C PRO A 175 1.09 15.16 -11.66
N LEU A 176 1.55 13.91 -11.62
CA LEU A 176 0.85 12.80 -10.94
C LEU A 176 1.59 12.33 -9.70
N GLY A 177 0.84 11.81 -8.74
CA GLY A 177 1.38 11.21 -7.51
C GLY A 177 0.59 10.02 -6.97
N LEU A 178 1.24 9.26 -6.08
CA LEU A 178 0.67 8.18 -5.29
C LEU A 178 0.80 8.53 -3.80
N THR A 179 -0.28 8.35 -3.04
CA THR A 179 -0.32 8.63 -1.59
C THR A 179 -1.26 7.67 -0.87
N GLY A 180 -1.17 7.61 0.46
CA GLY A 180 -1.99 6.77 1.32
C GLY A 180 -1.58 6.92 2.77
N ILE A 181 -2.44 6.51 3.70
CA ILE A 181 -2.09 6.45 5.13
C ILE A 181 -2.02 4.99 5.58
N SER A 182 -1.05 4.65 6.43
CA SER A 182 -0.86 3.30 6.99
C SER A 182 -0.65 2.29 5.85
N LEU A 183 -1.39 1.19 5.82
CA LEU A 183 -1.40 0.22 4.70
C LEU A 183 -1.46 0.89 3.32
N GLY A 184 -2.30 1.92 3.13
CA GLY A 184 -2.40 2.62 1.86
C GLY A 184 -1.14 3.39 1.48
N GLY A 185 -0.41 3.94 2.46
CA GLY A 185 0.88 4.61 2.21
C GLY A 185 1.95 3.61 1.81
N HIS A 186 1.95 2.44 2.46
CA HIS A 186 2.84 1.35 2.07
C HIS A 186 2.51 0.83 0.65
N MET A 187 1.22 0.67 0.32
CA MET A 187 0.82 0.29 -1.04
C MET A 187 1.16 1.35 -2.10
N ALA A 188 1.06 2.64 -1.77
CA ALA A 188 1.52 3.71 -2.66
C ALA A 188 3.04 3.64 -2.93
N SER A 189 3.82 3.18 -1.95
CA SER A 189 5.26 2.95 -2.09
C SER A 189 5.57 1.76 -3.00
N LEU A 190 4.85 0.63 -2.83
CA LEU A 190 4.98 -0.56 -3.66
C LEU A 190 4.56 -0.31 -5.12
N ALA A 191 3.44 0.38 -5.32
CA ALA A 191 2.97 0.75 -6.65
C ALA A 191 3.96 1.70 -7.36
N ALA A 192 4.58 2.65 -6.65
CA ALA A 192 5.62 3.51 -7.22
C ALA A 192 6.92 2.74 -7.53
N ALA A 193 7.31 1.77 -6.70
CA ALA A 193 8.48 0.92 -6.90
C ALA A 193 8.38 0.02 -8.15
N CYS A 194 7.16 -0.33 -8.56
CA CYS A 194 6.89 -1.05 -9.80
C CYS A 194 6.68 -0.12 -11.03
N TYR A 195 6.50 1.20 -10.85
CA TYR A 195 6.05 2.07 -11.94
C TYR A 195 7.20 2.59 -12.81
N SER A 196 7.07 2.47 -14.13
CA SER A 196 8.13 2.76 -15.12
C SER A 196 8.36 4.25 -15.44
N LYS A 197 7.57 5.16 -14.85
CA LYS A 197 7.65 6.60 -15.12
C LYS A 197 7.82 7.38 -13.82
N PRO A 198 8.46 8.56 -13.84
CA PRO A 198 8.52 9.46 -12.68
C PRO A 198 7.13 9.78 -12.14
N VAL A 199 6.96 9.69 -10.82
CA VAL A 199 5.70 9.93 -10.11
C VAL A 199 5.99 10.44 -8.70
N ALA A 200 5.21 11.38 -8.19
CA ALA A 200 5.34 11.86 -6.81
C ALA A 200 4.90 10.77 -5.81
N ILE A 201 5.61 10.59 -4.69
CA ILE A 201 5.36 9.48 -3.76
C ILE A 201 5.22 10.02 -2.33
N VAL A 202 4.02 9.99 -1.76
CA VAL A 202 3.77 10.55 -0.41
C VAL A 202 3.09 9.52 0.49
N PRO A 203 3.86 8.53 0.98
CA PRO A 203 3.37 7.53 1.90
C PRO A 203 3.36 8.10 3.32
N CYS A 204 2.19 8.08 3.95
CA CYS A 204 1.98 8.65 5.29
C CYS A 204 1.80 7.52 6.32
N LEU A 205 2.41 7.66 7.49
CA LEU A 205 2.39 6.72 8.61
C LEU A 205 2.67 5.27 8.19
N SER A 206 3.66 5.09 7.32
CA SER A 206 4.09 3.80 6.79
C SER A 206 5.61 3.77 6.65
N TRP A 207 6.16 2.59 6.43
CA TRP A 207 7.61 2.36 6.37
C TRP A 207 7.95 1.28 5.34
N THR A 208 9.20 0.82 5.37
CA THR A 208 9.86 -0.02 4.35
C THR A 208 9.39 -1.47 4.27
N THR A 209 8.62 -1.99 5.23
CA THR A 209 8.01 -3.34 5.19
C THR A 209 6.77 -3.40 6.09
N ALA A 210 5.84 -4.33 5.79
CA ALA A 210 4.73 -4.67 6.66
C ALA A 210 5.08 -5.75 7.70
N SER A 211 6.24 -6.42 7.60
CA SER A 211 6.56 -7.56 8.47
C SER A 211 6.58 -7.16 9.96
N ALA A 212 7.26 -6.07 10.30
CA ALA A 212 7.31 -5.53 11.66
C ALA A 212 5.95 -5.06 12.20
N VAL A 213 5.01 -4.65 11.32
CA VAL A 213 3.63 -4.30 11.72
C VAL A 213 2.93 -5.54 12.29
N PHE A 214 3.05 -6.67 11.59
CA PHE A 214 2.34 -7.91 11.93
C PHE A 214 3.08 -8.81 12.94
N THR A 215 4.40 -8.66 13.12
CA THR A 215 5.17 -9.47 14.09
C THR A 215 5.60 -8.73 15.36
N GLN A 216 5.73 -7.39 15.34
CA GLN A 216 6.22 -6.61 16.49
C GLN A 216 5.25 -5.51 16.95
N GLY A 217 4.57 -4.84 16.02
CA GLY A 217 3.67 -3.70 16.31
C GLY A 217 2.38 -4.12 17.04
N VAL A 218 1.53 -3.14 17.39
CA VAL A 218 0.24 -3.45 18.06
C VAL A 218 -0.72 -4.30 17.21
N MET A 219 -0.48 -4.42 15.91
CA MET A 219 -1.18 -5.37 15.03
C MET A 219 -0.74 -6.83 15.21
N ALA A 220 0.44 -7.11 15.77
CA ALA A 220 0.81 -8.48 16.19
C ALA A 220 -0.15 -9.04 17.25
N ARG A 221 -0.84 -8.19 18.03
CA ARG A 221 -1.91 -8.57 18.97
C ARG A 221 -3.26 -8.86 18.28
N ALA A 222 -3.36 -8.69 16.96
CA ALA A 222 -4.57 -8.98 16.18
C ALA A 222 -4.55 -10.36 15.50
N ILE A 223 -3.40 -11.02 15.48
CA ILE A 223 -3.16 -12.24 14.69
C ILE A 223 -3.57 -13.48 15.49
N PRO A 224 -4.32 -14.43 14.91
CA PRO A 224 -4.66 -15.71 15.56
C PRO A 224 -3.46 -16.67 15.49
N TRP A 225 -2.39 -16.36 16.22
CA TRP A 225 -1.13 -17.09 16.16
C TRP A 225 -1.27 -18.61 16.31
N ASN A 226 -2.15 -19.08 17.22
CA ASN A 226 -2.41 -20.51 17.41
C ASN A 226 -3.01 -21.19 16.16
N THR A 227 -3.87 -20.49 15.40
CA THR A 227 -4.41 -20.99 14.12
C THR A 227 -3.30 -21.08 13.08
N LEU A 228 -2.48 -20.03 12.99
CA LEU A 228 -1.38 -19.99 12.01
C LEU A 228 -0.28 -21.02 12.32
N GLU A 229 0.04 -21.30 13.58
CA GLU A 229 1.04 -22.30 13.98
C GLU A 229 0.57 -23.71 13.68
N LYS A 230 -0.73 -24.00 13.91
CA LYS A 230 -1.32 -25.28 13.52
C LYS A 230 -1.20 -25.48 12.01
N GLN A 231 -1.61 -24.50 11.20
CA GLN A 231 -1.46 -24.59 9.73
C GLN A 231 0.01 -24.65 9.27
N CYS A 232 0.95 -23.99 9.96
CA CYS A 232 2.39 -24.14 9.70
C CYS A 232 2.90 -25.58 9.90
N THR A 233 2.22 -26.36 10.75
CA THR A 233 2.63 -27.70 11.17
C THR A 233 1.89 -28.79 10.40
N ASP A 234 0.58 -28.60 10.18
CA ASP A 234 -0.31 -29.61 9.61
C ASP A 234 -0.41 -29.50 8.07
N GLU A 235 -0.37 -28.27 7.53
CA GLU A 235 -0.67 -28.00 6.10
C GLU A 235 0.56 -27.53 5.31
N LEU A 236 1.37 -26.63 5.90
CA LEU A 236 2.48 -25.99 5.20
C LEU A 236 3.83 -26.71 5.37
N HIS A 237 3.96 -27.61 6.34
CA HIS A 237 5.25 -28.14 6.82
C HIS A 237 6.15 -28.69 5.70
N SER A 238 5.57 -29.38 4.73
CA SER A 238 6.28 -30.04 3.62
C SER A 238 6.10 -29.32 2.27
N SER A 239 5.67 -28.06 2.30
CA SER A 239 5.34 -27.29 1.08
C SER A 239 6.57 -26.66 0.41
N GLU A 240 6.49 -26.49 -0.91
CA GLU A 240 7.50 -25.79 -1.73
C GLU A 240 7.78 -24.34 -1.24
N ILE A 241 6.83 -23.74 -0.50
CA ILE A 241 6.88 -22.37 0.02
C ILE A 241 8.17 -22.11 0.82
N TYR A 242 8.61 -23.05 1.67
CA TYR A 242 9.86 -22.88 2.42
C TYR A 242 11.11 -22.88 1.52
N GLY A 243 11.12 -23.68 0.45
CA GLY A 243 12.18 -23.68 -0.57
C GLY A 243 12.12 -22.44 -1.48
N LEU A 244 10.94 -21.87 -1.71
CA LEU A 244 10.76 -20.63 -2.46
C LEU A 244 11.12 -19.38 -1.65
N LEU A 245 11.09 -19.42 -0.32
CA LEU A 245 11.42 -18.28 0.55
C LEU A 245 12.86 -18.31 1.11
N SER A 246 13.50 -19.48 1.14
CA SER A 246 14.93 -19.61 1.51
C SER A 246 15.82 -19.26 0.30
N SER A 247 16.98 -18.62 0.50
CA SER A 247 18.14 -19.19 1.19
C SER A 247 18.66 -18.42 2.42
N GLN A 248 18.10 -17.25 2.77
CA GLN A 248 18.71 -16.34 3.76
C GLN A 248 18.11 -16.40 5.17
N TYR A 249 16.91 -16.98 5.37
CA TYR A 249 16.18 -16.90 6.65
C TYR A 249 16.02 -18.24 7.39
N TRP A 250 16.38 -19.37 6.76
CA TRP A 250 16.27 -20.73 7.32
C TRP A 250 17.62 -21.28 7.78
N ASN A 251 18.23 -20.59 8.73
CA ASN A 251 19.23 -21.20 9.60
C ASN A 251 18.51 -22.03 10.67
N ASP A 252 18.50 -23.36 10.51
CA ASP A 252 17.96 -24.31 11.49
C ASP A 252 18.84 -24.47 12.75
N SER A 253 19.95 -23.73 12.82
CA SER A 253 20.88 -23.67 13.95
C SER A 253 20.37 -22.84 15.14
N GLU A 254 19.29 -22.06 14.99
CA GLU A 254 18.65 -21.31 16.09
C GLU A 254 17.82 -22.22 17.04
N LYS A 255 18.38 -23.36 17.45
CA LYS A 255 17.84 -24.20 18.53
C LYS A 255 18.20 -23.60 19.90
N ILE A 256 17.59 -22.48 20.27
CA ILE A 256 17.74 -21.89 21.60
C ILE A 256 16.37 -21.66 22.25
N ASN A 257 16.21 -22.31 23.41
CA ASN A 257 15.09 -22.27 24.36
C ASN A 257 14.14 -21.06 24.25
N SER A 258 12.93 -21.29 23.72
CA SER A 258 11.76 -20.56 24.22
C SER A 258 10.52 -21.47 24.23
N ALA A 259 9.90 -21.61 25.41
CA ALA A 259 8.61 -22.28 25.58
C ALA A 259 7.46 -21.35 25.15
N LYS A 260 7.52 -20.87 23.90
CA LYS A 260 6.52 -20.01 23.28
C LYS A 260 5.95 -20.72 22.05
N ASN A 261 4.76 -21.26 22.20
CA ASN A 261 3.93 -21.69 21.08
C ASN A 261 3.82 -20.54 20.07
N ASN A 262 3.79 -20.86 18.77
CA ASN A 262 3.68 -19.92 17.64
C ASN A 262 4.98 -19.33 17.06
N PHE A 263 6.14 -19.95 17.32
CA PHE A 263 7.41 -19.49 16.73
C PHE A 263 7.47 -19.70 15.21
N ARG A 264 6.98 -20.82 14.68
CA ARG A 264 7.08 -21.12 13.23
C ARG A 264 6.24 -20.14 12.42
N ALA A 265 5.04 -19.82 12.89
CA ALA A 265 4.13 -18.86 12.32
C ALA A 265 4.63 -17.42 12.42
N GLN A 266 5.30 -17.03 13.51
CA GLN A 266 5.91 -15.70 13.61
C GLN A 266 7.11 -15.56 12.66
N LYS A 267 7.97 -16.58 12.53
CA LYS A 267 9.09 -16.59 11.57
C LYS A 267 8.59 -16.61 10.12
N LEU A 268 7.59 -17.43 9.79
CA LEU A 268 6.97 -17.45 8.47
C LEU A 268 6.26 -16.13 8.14
N MET A 269 5.52 -15.54 9.08
CA MET A 269 4.85 -14.24 8.91
C MET A 269 5.86 -13.15 8.59
N HIS A 270 6.99 -13.11 9.31
CA HIS A 270 8.05 -12.13 9.05
C HIS A 270 8.59 -12.25 7.61
N VAL A 271 8.99 -13.45 7.18
CA VAL A 271 9.64 -13.64 5.88
C VAL A 271 8.65 -13.52 4.70
N VAL A 272 7.43 -14.06 4.83
CA VAL A 272 6.39 -13.92 3.81
C VAL A 272 6.00 -12.45 3.64
N MET A 273 5.81 -11.72 4.75
CA MET A 273 5.56 -10.27 4.67
C MET A 273 6.75 -9.55 4.03
N ASP A 274 7.99 -9.84 4.41
CA ASP A 274 9.15 -9.19 3.77
C ASP A 274 9.26 -9.52 2.28
N GLU A 275 8.94 -10.74 1.84
CA GLU A 275 8.90 -11.09 0.40
C GLU A 275 7.90 -10.24 -0.38
N PHE A 276 6.68 -10.06 0.13
CA PHE A 276 5.64 -9.30 -0.58
C PHE A 276 5.69 -7.78 -0.32
N THR A 277 6.36 -7.31 0.73
CA THR A 277 6.22 -5.91 1.21
C THR A 277 7.53 -5.19 1.52
N HIS A 278 8.68 -5.86 1.65
CA HIS A 278 9.93 -5.15 1.91
C HIS A 278 10.39 -4.38 0.66
N LEU A 279 10.38 -3.03 0.70
CA LEU A 279 10.66 -2.17 -0.46
C LEU A 279 12.03 -2.47 -1.11
N GLY A 280 13.03 -2.88 -0.32
CA GLY A 280 14.36 -3.28 -0.82
C GLY A 280 14.39 -4.61 -1.60
N LYS A 281 13.25 -5.31 -1.74
CA LYS A 281 13.08 -6.44 -2.67
C LYS A 281 12.31 -6.03 -3.95
N PHE A 282 12.09 -4.74 -4.16
CA PHE A 282 11.50 -4.14 -5.35
C PHE A 282 12.53 -3.18 -5.99
N SER A 283 12.28 -2.77 -7.22
CA SER A 283 13.08 -1.72 -7.88
C SER A 283 12.94 -0.38 -7.17
N SER A 284 13.96 0.47 -7.25
CA SER A 284 13.79 1.87 -6.85
C SER A 284 12.88 2.60 -7.86
N PRO A 285 11.98 3.50 -7.41
CA PRO A 285 11.24 4.39 -8.30
C PRO A 285 12.19 5.22 -9.19
N ILE A 286 11.71 5.60 -10.38
CA ILE A 286 12.52 6.26 -11.43
C ILE A 286 13.20 7.56 -10.96
N ASP A 287 12.60 8.30 -10.03
CA ASP A 287 13.25 9.40 -9.31
C ASP A 287 12.86 9.34 -7.82
N PRO A 288 13.73 8.79 -6.94
CA PRO A 288 13.45 8.67 -5.51
C PRO A 288 13.33 10.03 -4.78
N SER A 289 13.83 11.13 -5.33
CA SER A 289 13.73 12.47 -4.71
C SER A 289 12.32 13.07 -4.80
N LEU A 290 11.45 12.47 -5.64
CA LEU A 290 10.01 12.74 -5.67
C LEU A 290 9.26 12.09 -4.50
N ALA A 291 9.94 11.32 -3.65
CA ALA A 291 9.37 10.75 -2.43
C ALA A 291 9.49 11.71 -1.23
N ILE A 292 8.36 11.91 -0.53
CA ILE A 292 8.28 12.63 0.75
C ILE A 292 7.46 11.78 1.73
N VAL A 293 8.14 11.08 2.63
CA VAL A 293 7.54 10.10 3.54
C VAL A 293 7.22 10.78 4.88
N VAL A 294 5.94 10.82 5.27
CA VAL A 294 5.52 11.44 6.53
C VAL A 294 5.33 10.38 7.60
N ALA A 295 6.24 10.27 8.56
CA ALA A 295 6.26 9.21 9.55
C ALA A 295 6.09 9.73 10.99
N ALA A 296 5.31 9.04 11.80
CA ALA A 296 5.17 9.35 13.23
C ALA A 296 6.46 9.01 14.00
N LEU A 297 6.86 9.80 14.99
CA LEU A 297 8.03 9.51 15.83
C LEU A 297 7.77 8.32 16.76
N ASN A 298 6.60 8.30 17.41
CA ASN A 298 6.25 7.37 18.51
C ASN A 298 5.26 6.29 18.04
N ASP A 299 5.38 5.87 16.78
CA ASP A 299 4.45 4.95 16.10
C ASP A 299 4.52 3.53 16.70
N ALA A 300 3.40 3.06 17.27
CA ALA A 300 3.30 1.70 17.82
C ALA A 300 2.71 0.68 16.82
N TYR A 301 2.18 1.13 15.67
CA TYR A 301 1.64 0.28 14.61
C TYR A 301 2.73 -0.15 13.64
N VAL A 302 3.62 0.78 13.26
CA VAL A 302 4.72 0.61 12.31
C VAL A 302 6.06 0.83 13.04
N PRO A 303 6.47 -0.12 13.92
CA PRO A 303 7.75 -0.01 14.61
C PRO A 303 8.91 -0.10 13.60
N ARG A 304 9.99 0.65 13.87
CA ARG A 304 11.18 0.75 13.01
C ARG A 304 12.44 0.14 13.62
N SER A 305 12.34 -0.46 14.81
CA SER A 305 13.48 -1.11 15.47
C SER A 305 13.86 -2.39 14.72
N GLY A 306 15.12 -2.51 14.30
CA GLY A 306 15.57 -3.64 13.48
C GLY A 306 14.98 -3.68 12.06
N VAL A 307 14.41 -2.57 11.57
CA VAL A 307 13.83 -2.45 10.23
C VAL A 307 14.70 -1.54 9.37
N ALA A 308 14.88 -1.88 8.09
CA ALA A 308 15.68 -1.09 7.15
C ALA A 308 15.22 0.39 7.11
N ASN A 309 16.18 1.31 7.09
CA ASN A 309 15.90 2.74 6.92
C ASN A 309 15.45 2.99 5.47
N LEU A 310 14.57 3.97 5.25
CA LEU A 310 14.16 4.32 3.90
C LEU A 310 15.33 4.82 3.05
N ASN A 311 16.22 5.66 3.56
CA ASN A 311 17.34 6.20 2.78
C ASN A 311 18.42 5.15 2.43
N SER A 312 18.42 3.97 3.08
CA SER A 312 19.24 2.83 2.63
C SER A 312 18.61 2.06 1.45
N ILE A 313 17.38 2.40 1.05
CA ILE A 313 16.67 1.80 -0.08
C ILE A 313 16.45 2.86 -1.18
N TRP A 314 15.99 4.05 -0.80
CA TRP A 314 15.71 5.22 -1.65
C TRP A 314 16.53 6.42 -1.15
N PRO A 315 17.81 6.58 -1.56
CA PRO A 315 18.73 7.54 -0.94
C PRO A 315 18.25 8.99 -0.92
N GLU A 316 17.65 9.47 -2.01
CA GLU A 316 17.19 10.87 -2.16
C GLU A 316 15.80 11.15 -1.54
N ALA A 317 15.13 10.15 -0.97
CA ALA A 317 13.79 10.32 -0.41
C ALA A 317 13.81 11.21 0.85
N GLU A 318 12.90 12.19 0.93
CA GLU A 318 12.74 13.00 2.14
C GLU A 318 11.91 12.24 3.19
N ILE A 319 12.32 12.30 4.46
CA ILE A 319 11.52 11.82 5.59
C ILE A 319 11.11 13.01 6.47
N ARG A 320 9.79 13.25 6.58
CA ARG A 320 9.19 14.24 7.48
C ARG A 320 8.67 13.54 8.72
N TYR A 321 9.08 14.01 9.89
CA TYR A 321 8.65 13.43 11.16
C TYR A 321 7.54 14.24 11.82
N VAL A 322 6.47 13.57 12.25
CA VAL A 322 5.41 14.17 13.07
C VAL A 322 5.52 13.68 14.52
N ASN A 323 5.57 14.61 15.48
CA ASN A 323 5.74 14.29 16.90
C ASN A 323 4.43 13.79 17.53
N THR A 324 4.11 12.52 17.26
CA THR A 324 2.93 11.79 17.73
C THR A 324 3.11 10.29 17.47
N GLY A 325 2.11 9.47 17.81
CA GLY A 325 1.98 8.08 17.37
C GLY A 325 1.15 7.93 16.10
N HIS A 326 0.86 6.70 15.70
CA HIS A 326 0.11 6.37 14.50
C HIS A 326 -1.31 6.95 14.52
N ILE A 327 -2.04 6.74 15.62
CA ILE A 327 -3.46 7.13 15.69
C ILE A 327 -3.58 8.66 15.87
N GLY A 328 -2.67 9.28 16.63
CA GLY A 328 -2.58 10.74 16.72
C GLY A 328 -2.16 11.38 15.40
N GLY A 329 -1.30 10.72 14.61
CA GLY A 329 -0.99 11.10 13.23
C GLY A 329 -2.23 11.06 12.35
N TYR A 330 -2.94 9.94 12.33
CA TYR A 330 -4.13 9.72 11.51
C TYR A 330 -5.25 10.72 11.82
N LEU A 331 -5.46 11.04 13.11
CA LEU A 331 -6.53 11.96 13.53
C LEU A 331 -6.15 13.44 13.34
N PHE A 332 -4.89 13.83 13.57
CA PHE A 332 -4.53 15.25 13.77
C PHE A 332 -3.45 15.82 12.84
N ARG A 333 -2.79 15.01 12.00
CA ARG A 333 -1.66 15.45 11.13
C ARG A 333 -1.99 15.53 9.64
N GLN A 334 -3.27 15.71 9.35
CA GLN A 334 -3.81 15.77 7.97
C GLN A 334 -3.31 16.99 7.17
N SER A 335 -2.94 18.08 7.84
CA SER A 335 -2.29 19.25 7.24
C SER A 335 -0.90 18.91 6.69
N GLU A 336 -0.10 18.20 7.47
CA GLU A 336 1.27 17.81 7.17
C GLU A 336 1.31 16.79 6.02
N PHE A 337 0.32 15.88 5.96
CA PHE A 337 0.13 14.98 4.81
C PHE A 337 -0.21 15.75 3.52
N ARG A 338 -1.15 16.71 3.58
CA ARG A 338 -1.50 17.55 2.42
C ARG A 338 -0.32 18.39 1.92
N LEU A 339 0.47 18.96 2.83
CA LEU A 339 1.66 19.74 2.47
C LEU A 339 2.70 18.85 1.75
N ALA A 340 2.99 17.66 2.26
CA ALA A 340 3.88 16.71 1.58
C ALA A 340 3.38 16.33 0.17
N ILE A 341 2.07 16.13 -0.02
CA ILE A 341 1.45 15.90 -1.34
C ILE A 341 1.69 17.09 -2.28
N CYS A 342 1.47 18.32 -1.81
CA CYS A 342 1.73 19.52 -2.61
C CYS A 342 3.21 19.64 -3.02
N ASP A 343 4.14 19.48 -2.09
CA ASP A 343 5.57 19.64 -2.33
C ASP A 343 6.12 18.56 -3.30
N ALA A 344 5.69 17.30 -3.14
CA ALA A 344 6.12 16.22 -4.02
C ALA A 344 5.60 16.39 -5.45
N LEU A 345 4.34 16.85 -5.62
CA LEU A 345 3.80 17.21 -6.93
C LEU A 345 4.54 18.40 -7.55
N GLN A 346 4.91 19.42 -6.75
CA GLN A 346 5.72 20.54 -7.24
C GLN A 346 7.10 20.08 -7.73
N ARG A 347 7.79 19.18 -7.01
CA ARG A 347 9.05 18.56 -7.48
C ARG A 347 8.88 17.84 -8.81
N ALA A 348 7.82 17.05 -8.96
CA ALA A 348 7.52 16.34 -10.19
C ALA A 348 7.28 17.29 -11.38
N ALA A 349 6.54 18.39 -11.18
CA ALA A 349 6.30 19.41 -12.20
C ALA A 349 7.56 20.23 -12.57
N ALA A 350 8.45 20.47 -11.61
CA ALA A 350 9.70 21.21 -11.80
C ALA A 350 10.78 20.39 -12.51
N LYS A 351 10.80 19.06 -12.34
CA LYS A 351 11.77 18.15 -12.98
C LYS A 351 11.29 17.52 -14.30
N TYR A 352 9.98 17.34 -14.48
CA TYR A 352 9.42 16.55 -15.57
C TYR A 352 8.15 17.18 -16.17
N GLU A 353 7.82 16.79 -17.39
CA GLU A 353 6.57 17.15 -18.07
C GLU A 353 6.04 16.03 -18.95
N VAL A 354 4.83 16.20 -19.50
CA VAL A 354 4.20 15.23 -20.41
C VAL A 354 4.24 15.76 -21.84
N VAL A 355 5.02 15.08 -22.70
CA VAL A 355 5.08 15.33 -24.15
C VAL A 355 4.53 14.10 -24.87
N SER A 356 3.51 14.28 -25.71
CA SER A 356 2.88 13.22 -26.51
C SER A 356 2.49 11.96 -25.70
N GLY A 357 2.02 12.13 -24.46
CA GLY A 357 1.63 11.03 -23.56
C GLY A 357 2.78 10.32 -22.82
N ASN A 358 4.01 10.83 -22.93
CA ASN A 358 5.18 10.31 -22.23
C ASN A 358 5.70 11.32 -21.20
N VAL A 359 6.09 10.84 -20.01
CA VAL A 359 6.74 11.66 -18.99
C VAL A 359 8.21 11.79 -19.34
N VAL A 360 8.65 13.00 -19.66
CA VAL A 360 10.03 13.35 -20.05
C VAL A 360 10.64 14.31 -19.03
N LYS A 361 11.97 14.29 -18.91
CA LYS A 361 12.69 15.23 -18.05
C LYS A 361 12.75 16.60 -18.72
N ARG A 362 12.63 17.67 -17.93
CA ARG A 362 12.90 19.05 -18.33
C ARG A 362 14.39 19.33 -18.47
#